data_AF-A0A3L9GYP5-F1
#
_entry.id   AF-A0A3L9GYP5-F1
#
_cell.length_a   1.000
_cell.length_b   1.000
_cell.length_c   1.000
_cell.angle_alpha   90.00
_cell.angle_beta   90.00
_cell.angle_gamma   90.00
#
_symmetry.space_group_name_H-M   'P 1'
#
loop_
_entity.id
_entity.type
_entity.pdbx_description
1 polymer ?
#
loop_
_entity_poly.entity_id
_entity_poly.type
_entity_poly.pdbx_seq_one_letter_code
_entity_poly.pdbx_strand_id
1 'polypeptide(L)'
;IAGVSEMTSSSSLGSTRIILQFDFDRDINGAARDVQAAINAAQSLLPSGMPSRPTYRKANPSDAPIMILTLTSDTYSQGELYDFASTQLAPTISQIDGVGDVDVGGSSLPAVRVGLNPQALFNQGVSLDDVRTAISNANVRKPQGALEDGTHRWQIQTNDELKTAAEYQPLIIHYNNGGAVRLGDVATVTDSVQDVRNAGMTNAKPAILLMIRKLPEANIIQTVDSIRAKLPELQETIPAAIDLQIAQDRSPTIRASLEEVEQTLII
;
A
#
# COMPACT_ATOMS: atom_id res chain seq x y z
N ILE A 1 -12.30 3.01 -25.76
CA ILE A 1 -11.81 4.32 -25.24
C ILE A 1 -11.33 5.11 -26.45
N ALA A 2 -11.86 6.30 -26.71
CA ALA A 2 -11.47 7.10 -27.87
C ALA A 2 -10.15 7.83 -27.64
N GLY A 3 -9.38 8.03 -28.72
CA GLY A 3 -8.10 8.77 -28.68
C GLY A 3 -6.94 8.02 -28.03
N VAL A 4 -7.01 6.69 -27.94
CA VAL A 4 -5.86 5.84 -27.54
C VAL A 4 -4.99 5.63 -28.77
N SER A 5 -3.76 6.14 -28.73
CA SER A 5 -2.77 5.99 -29.80
C SER A 5 -1.94 4.73 -29.65
N GLU A 6 -1.60 4.35 -28.41
CA GLU A 6 -0.85 3.15 -28.09
C GLU A 6 -1.33 2.51 -26.78
N MET A 7 -1.33 1.18 -26.73
CA MET A 7 -1.58 0.42 -25.52
C MET A 7 -0.47 -0.62 -25.36
N THR A 8 0.29 -0.51 -24.27
CA THR A 8 1.30 -1.51 -23.91
C THR A 8 0.94 -2.17 -22.59
N SER A 9 1.24 -3.45 -22.46
CA SER A 9 0.99 -4.21 -21.24
C SER A 9 2.24 -4.97 -20.83
N SER A 10 2.53 -4.95 -19.53
CA SER A 10 3.55 -5.80 -18.92
C SER A 10 2.91 -6.58 -17.77
N SER A 11 3.00 -7.90 -17.83
CA SER A 11 2.46 -8.80 -16.82
C SER A 11 3.59 -9.56 -16.15
N SER A 12 3.51 -9.68 -14.84
CA SER A 12 4.40 -10.48 -14.00
C SER A 12 3.56 -11.29 -13.01
N LEU A 13 4.21 -12.16 -12.24
CA LEU A 13 3.49 -12.98 -11.25
C LEU A 13 2.75 -12.07 -10.25
N GLY A 14 1.42 -12.15 -10.24
CA GLY A 14 0.56 -11.39 -9.32
C GLY A 14 0.33 -9.92 -9.68
N SER A 15 0.84 -9.42 -10.81
CA SER A 15 0.66 -8.02 -11.21
C SER A 15 0.56 -7.86 -12.72
N THR A 16 -0.22 -6.88 -13.16
CA THR A 16 -0.28 -6.45 -14.56
C THR A 16 -0.37 -4.94 -14.61
N ARG A 17 0.50 -4.34 -15.42
CA ARG A 17 0.51 -2.90 -15.69
C ARG A 17 0.13 -2.70 -17.16
N ILE A 18 -0.88 -1.86 -17.38
CA ILE A 18 -1.31 -1.43 -18.72
C ILE A 18 -1.02 0.07 -18.81
N ILE A 19 -0.30 0.48 -19.84
CA ILE A 19 -0.02 1.88 -20.15
C ILE A 19 -0.84 2.24 -21.38
N LEU A 20 -1.69 3.25 -21.23
CA LEU A 20 -2.50 3.82 -22.31
C LEU A 20 -1.92 5.17 -22.68
N GLN A 21 -1.42 5.27 -23.90
CA GLN A 21 -1.01 6.52 -24.49
C GLN A 21 -2.17 7.09 -25.29
N PHE A 22 -2.42 8.39 -25.12
CA PHE A 22 -3.47 9.10 -25.81
C PHE A 22 -2.88 10.07 -26.84
N ASP A 23 -3.69 10.49 -27.80
CA ASP A 23 -3.34 11.55 -28.74
C ASP A 23 -3.03 12.87 -28.00
N PHE A 24 -2.11 13.68 -28.53
CA PHE A 24 -1.62 14.89 -27.86
C PHE A 24 -2.70 15.95 -27.57
N ASP A 25 -3.75 15.98 -28.39
CA ASP A 25 -4.88 16.91 -28.26
C ASP A 25 -6.00 16.38 -27.35
N ARG A 26 -5.86 15.15 -26.83
CA ARG A 26 -6.85 14.56 -25.93
C ARG A 26 -6.73 15.18 -24.53
N ASP A 27 -7.82 15.78 -24.05
CA ASP A 27 -7.93 16.14 -22.63
C ASP A 27 -7.75 14.91 -21.73
N ILE A 28 -6.68 14.93 -20.94
CA ILE A 28 -6.28 13.85 -20.05
C ILE A 28 -7.34 13.57 -18.97
N ASN A 29 -8.15 14.57 -18.58
CA ASN A 29 -9.22 14.38 -17.61
C ASN A 29 -10.43 13.66 -18.23
N GLY A 30 -10.76 13.96 -19.49
CA GLY A 30 -11.70 13.18 -20.28
C GLY A 30 -11.22 11.73 -20.48
N ALA A 31 -9.96 11.54 -20.85
CA ALA A 31 -9.36 10.22 -21.01
C ALA A 31 -9.44 9.40 -19.71
N ALA A 32 -9.10 10.00 -18.57
CA ALA A 32 -9.23 9.40 -17.24
C ALA A 32 -10.65 8.90 -16.93
N ARG A 33 -11.68 9.70 -17.25
CA ARG A 33 -13.09 9.30 -17.07
C ARG A 33 -13.47 8.10 -17.96
N ASP A 34 -13.02 8.10 -19.22
CA ASP A 34 -13.27 6.99 -20.14
C ASP A 34 -12.57 5.70 -19.69
N VAL A 35 -11.36 5.80 -19.14
CA VAL A 35 -10.61 4.67 -18.54
C VAL A 35 -11.36 4.11 -17.33
N GLN A 36 -11.83 4.97 -16.42
CA GLN A 36 -12.62 4.52 -15.27
C GLN A 36 -13.92 3.81 -15.73
N ALA A 37 -14.60 4.34 -16.74
CA ALA A 37 -15.79 3.71 -17.30
C ALA A 37 -15.47 2.33 -17.91
N ALA A 38 -14.35 2.20 -18.62
CA ALA A 38 -13.90 0.92 -19.17
C ALA A 38 -13.53 -0.09 -18.08
N ILE A 39 -12.85 0.32 -17.01
CA ILE A 39 -12.56 -0.54 -15.84
C ILE A 39 -13.87 -1.04 -15.22
N ASN A 40 -14.86 -0.15 -15.04
CA ASN A 40 -16.16 -0.52 -14.49
C ASN A 40 -16.90 -1.51 -15.39
N ALA A 41 -16.88 -1.30 -16.72
CA ALA A 41 -17.50 -2.19 -17.69
C ALA A 41 -16.82 -3.56 -17.77
N ALA A 42 -15.49 -3.61 -17.60
CA ALA A 42 -14.72 -4.85 -17.61
C ALA A 42 -14.83 -5.65 -16.30
N GLN A 43 -15.41 -5.09 -15.24
CA GLN A 43 -15.38 -5.68 -13.91
C GLN A 43 -15.94 -7.10 -13.85
N SER A 44 -17.00 -7.40 -14.61
CA SER A 44 -17.60 -8.75 -14.67
C SER A 44 -16.73 -9.78 -15.40
N LEU A 45 -15.73 -9.34 -16.16
CA LEU A 45 -14.78 -10.19 -16.88
C LEU A 45 -13.52 -10.49 -16.07
N LEU A 46 -13.35 -9.83 -14.91
CA LEU A 46 -12.19 -10.00 -14.08
C LEU A 46 -12.36 -11.18 -13.11
N PRO A 47 -11.29 -11.92 -12.78
CA PRO A 47 -11.35 -12.99 -11.79
C PRO A 47 -11.85 -12.51 -10.43
N SER A 48 -12.72 -13.27 -9.77
CA SER A 48 -13.26 -12.94 -8.44
C SER A 48 -12.21 -13.01 -7.32
N GLY A 49 -11.11 -13.74 -7.54
CA GLY A 49 -10.02 -13.93 -6.58
C GLY A 49 -8.91 -12.88 -6.65
N MET A 50 -9.10 -11.75 -7.35
CA MET A 50 -8.07 -10.69 -7.38
C MET A 50 -7.89 -10.07 -5.99
N PRO A 51 -6.65 -9.86 -5.52
CA PRO A 51 -6.39 -9.21 -4.22
C PRO A 51 -6.92 -7.77 -4.14
N SER A 52 -6.93 -7.06 -5.26
CA SER A 52 -7.42 -5.69 -5.37
C SER A 52 -8.07 -5.46 -6.74
N ARG A 53 -8.96 -4.46 -6.81
CA ARG A 53 -9.58 -4.05 -8.08
C ARG A 53 -8.57 -3.23 -8.89
N PRO A 54 -8.63 -3.27 -10.23
CA PRO A 54 -7.79 -2.41 -11.06
C PRO A 54 -8.03 -0.93 -10.73
N THR A 55 -6.95 -0.16 -10.68
CA THR A 55 -6.96 1.28 -10.51
C THR A 55 -6.29 1.96 -11.70
N TYR A 56 -6.50 3.26 -11.87
CA TYR A 56 -5.82 4.06 -12.87
C TYR A 56 -5.22 5.30 -12.22
N ARG A 57 -4.20 5.85 -12.87
CA ARG A 57 -3.63 7.15 -12.52
C ARG A 57 -3.17 7.86 -13.78
N LYS A 58 -3.22 9.20 -13.76
CA LYS A 58 -2.60 10.03 -14.77
C LYS A 58 -1.10 10.06 -14.46
N ALA A 59 -0.28 9.62 -15.40
CA ALA A 59 1.16 9.59 -15.22
C ALA A 59 1.86 9.91 -16.53
N ASN A 60 3.00 10.59 -16.43
CA ASN A 60 3.97 10.66 -17.52
C ASN A 60 5.01 9.54 -17.31
N PRO A 61 5.12 8.55 -18.22
CA PRO A 61 6.06 7.44 -18.07
C PRO A 61 7.53 7.85 -17.95
N SER A 62 7.88 9.05 -18.43
CA SER A 62 9.24 9.59 -18.37
C SER A 62 9.52 10.41 -17.11
N ASP A 63 8.52 10.65 -16.25
CA ASP A 63 8.70 11.47 -15.05
C ASP A 63 9.36 10.68 -13.92
N ALA A 64 10.62 11.01 -13.65
CA ALA A 64 11.30 10.60 -12.43
C ALA A 64 10.69 11.33 -11.21
N PRO A 65 10.68 10.71 -10.01
CA PRO A 65 10.23 11.35 -8.77
C PRO A 65 10.86 12.73 -8.57
N ILE A 66 10.06 13.72 -8.16
CA ILE A 66 10.53 15.08 -7.86
C ILE A 66 11.16 15.16 -6.47
N MET A 67 10.72 14.29 -5.56
CA MET A 67 11.22 14.16 -4.21
C MET A 67 11.08 12.70 -3.75
N ILE A 68 12.06 12.21 -2.99
CA ILE A 68 11.97 10.92 -2.30
C ILE A 68 12.13 11.20 -0.81
N LEU A 69 11.12 10.83 -0.03
CA LEU A 69 11.20 10.81 1.42
C LEU A 69 11.49 9.40 1.90
N THR A 70 12.18 9.28 3.02
CA THR A 70 12.45 7.99 3.68
C THR A 70 11.95 8.00 5.10
N LEU A 71 11.29 6.91 5.50
CA LEU A 71 10.94 6.61 6.88
C LEU A 71 11.84 5.52 7.43
N THR A 72 12.41 5.78 8.61
CA THR A 72 13.16 4.79 9.38
C THR A 72 12.71 4.78 10.83
N SER A 73 12.92 3.67 11.54
CA SER A 73 12.67 3.56 12.97
C SER A 73 13.52 2.45 13.56
N ASP A 74 13.98 2.62 14.80
CA ASP A 74 14.67 1.58 15.56
C ASP A 74 13.69 0.70 16.36
N THR A 75 12.41 1.08 16.48
CA THR A 75 11.39 0.36 17.27
C THR A 75 10.26 -0.22 16.45
N TYR A 76 9.85 0.43 15.36
CA TYR A 76 8.79 -0.06 14.48
C TYR A 76 9.36 -1.03 13.45
N SER A 77 8.61 -2.10 13.17
CA SER A 77 8.93 -3.01 12.08
C SER A 77 8.74 -2.36 10.71
N GLN A 78 9.38 -2.89 9.67
CA GLN A 78 9.20 -2.38 8.29
C GLN A 78 7.73 -2.45 7.83
N GLY A 79 6.98 -3.47 8.27
CA GLY A 79 5.57 -3.60 7.94
C GLY A 79 4.73 -2.48 8.56
N GLU A 80 4.95 -2.17 9.84
CA GLU A 80 4.25 -1.07 10.52
C GLU A 80 4.62 0.29 9.92
N LEU A 81 5.90 0.49 9.59
CA LEU A 81 6.34 1.70 8.88
C LEU A 81 5.67 1.81 7.51
N TYR A 82 5.54 0.70 6.78
CA TYR A 82 4.90 0.68 5.48
C TYR A 82 3.40 0.97 5.59
N ASP A 83 2.72 0.37 6.56
CA ASP A 83 1.30 0.64 6.84
C ASP A 83 1.08 2.11 7.17
N PHE A 84 1.89 2.67 8.08
CA PHE A 84 1.82 4.08 8.42
C PHE A 84 2.10 5.00 7.21
N ALA A 85 3.13 4.69 6.42
CA ALA A 85 3.46 5.44 5.21
C ALA A 85 2.33 5.40 4.17
N SER A 86 1.70 4.23 3.98
CA SER A 86 0.68 4.02 2.94
C SER A 86 -0.72 4.48 3.35
N THR A 87 -1.07 4.43 4.63
CA THR A 87 -2.42 4.77 5.11
C THR A 87 -2.54 6.21 5.61
N GLN A 88 -1.45 6.83 6.07
CA GLN A 88 -1.46 8.18 6.63
C GLN A 88 -0.63 9.17 5.80
N LEU A 89 0.66 8.90 5.60
CA LEU A 89 1.54 9.89 4.95
C LEU A 89 1.28 10.04 3.46
N ALA A 90 1.21 8.94 2.71
CA ALA A 90 1.03 9.00 1.25
C ALA A 90 -0.29 9.71 0.86
N PRO A 91 -1.45 9.44 1.49
CA PRO A 91 -2.66 10.20 1.24
C PRO A 91 -2.54 11.69 1.61
N THR A 92 -1.91 12.00 2.75
CA THR A 92 -1.74 13.39 3.19
C THR A 92 -0.84 14.18 2.25
N ILE A 93 0.29 13.61 1.81
CA ILE A 93 1.21 14.22 0.85
C ILE A 93 0.53 14.37 -0.53
N SER A 94 -0.29 13.40 -0.92
CA SER A 94 -1.03 13.44 -2.20
C SER A 94 -2.06 14.57 -2.27
N GLN A 95 -2.45 15.15 -1.14
CA GLN A 95 -3.34 16.32 -1.08
C GLN A 95 -2.61 17.66 -1.26
N ILE A 96 -1.27 17.66 -1.25
CA ILE A 96 -0.47 18.87 -1.46
C ILE A 96 -0.57 19.29 -2.92
N ASP A 97 -0.79 20.58 -3.15
CA ASP A 97 -0.93 21.13 -4.50
C ASP A 97 0.33 20.83 -5.35
N GLY A 98 0.08 20.43 -6.60
CA GLY A 98 1.13 20.00 -7.53
C GLY A 98 1.59 18.54 -7.38
N VAL A 99 1.25 17.85 -6.28
CA VAL A 99 1.53 16.40 -6.14
C VAL A 99 0.53 15.59 -6.94
N GLY A 100 1.02 14.66 -7.75
CA GLY A 100 0.20 13.79 -8.58
C GLY A 100 0.07 12.36 -8.06
N ASP A 101 1.17 11.81 -7.54
CA ASP A 101 1.24 10.42 -7.09
C ASP A 101 2.33 10.26 -6.02
N VAL A 102 2.02 9.47 -5.00
CA VAL A 102 2.97 9.10 -3.94
C VAL A 102 3.01 7.58 -3.87
N ASP A 103 4.10 7.02 -4.35
CA ASP A 103 4.31 5.57 -4.42
C ASP A 103 5.13 5.10 -3.20
N VAL A 104 4.61 4.13 -2.45
CA VAL A 104 5.25 3.63 -1.22
C VAL A 104 6.00 2.34 -1.52
N GLY A 105 7.31 2.36 -1.28
CA GLY A 105 8.21 1.24 -1.51
C GLY A 105 9.06 0.90 -0.29
N GLY A 106 9.91 -0.12 -0.45
CA GLY A 106 10.89 -0.53 0.55
C GLY A 106 10.44 -1.63 1.53
N SER A 107 9.15 -1.99 1.50
CA SER A 107 8.60 -3.18 2.14
C SER A 107 7.21 -3.48 1.55
N SER A 108 6.34 -4.14 2.31
CA SER A 108 4.93 -4.37 1.98
C SER A 108 4.06 -4.23 3.22
N LEU A 109 2.74 -4.23 3.03
CA LEU A 109 1.78 -4.21 4.14
C LEU A 109 2.03 -5.38 5.12
N PRO A 110 1.76 -5.19 6.43
CA PRO A 110 1.79 -6.25 7.43
C PRO A 110 0.94 -7.46 7.02
N ALA A 111 1.41 -8.65 7.34
CA ALA A 111 0.69 -9.90 7.13
C ALA A 111 1.14 -10.98 8.12
N VAL A 112 0.21 -11.83 8.54
CA VAL A 112 0.53 -13.05 9.30
C VAL A 112 0.90 -14.15 8.31
N ARG A 113 2.07 -14.76 8.50
CA ARG A 113 2.52 -15.91 7.70
C ARG A 113 2.38 -17.19 8.49
N VAL A 114 1.71 -18.16 7.87
CA VAL A 114 1.47 -19.49 8.42
C VAL A 114 2.30 -20.50 7.65
N GLY A 115 3.43 -20.92 8.22
CA GLY A 115 4.31 -21.95 7.69
C GLY A 115 3.89 -23.34 8.17
N LEU A 116 3.14 -24.07 7.35
CA LEU A 116 2.62 -25.39 7.71
C LEU A 116 3.74 -26.43 7.83
N ASN A 117 3.66 -27.30 8.85
CA ASN A 117 4.52 -28.46 9.02
C ASN A 117 3.79 -29.73 8.53
N PRO A 118 4.16 -30.27 7.34
CA PRO A 118 3.45 -31.42 6.77
C PRO A 118 3.46 -32.67 7.65
N GLN A 119 4.54 -32.90 8.41
CA GLN A 119 4.65 -34.07 9.27
C GLN A 119 3.77 -33.95 10.51
N ALA A 120 3.71 -32.76 11.13
CA ALA A 120 2.80 -32.50 12.25
C ALA A 120 1.34 -32.61 11.82
N LEU A 121 0.99 -32.06 10.65
CA LEU A 121 -0.35 -32.18 10.06
C LEU A 121 -0.74 -33.66 9.85
N PHE A 122 0.14 -34.45 9.25
CA PHE A 122 -0.09 -35.87 9.00
C PHE A 122 -0.34 -36.65 10.30
N ASN A 123 0.48 -36.42 11.33
CA ASN A 123 0.33 -37.09 12.63
C ASN A 123 -0.98 -36.72 13.34
N GLN A 124 -1.50 -35.51 13.10
CA GLN A 124 -2.75 -35.04 13.67
C GLN A 124 -3.98 -35.35 12.79
N GLY A 125 -3.79 -35.95 11.61
CA GLY A 125 -4.87 -36.26 10.67
C GLY A 125 -5.50 -35.02 10.03
N VAL A 126 -4.78 -33.89 9.97
CA VAL A 126 -5.30 -32.61 9.47
C VAL A 126 -4.89 -32.39 8.02
N SER A 127 -5.85 -32.10 7.14
CA SER A 127 -5.54 -31.77 5.75
C SER A 127 -5.17 -30.29 5.58
N LEU A 128 -4.47 -29.96 4.49
CA LEU A 128 -4.18 -28.56 4.14
C LEU A 128 -5.46 -27.74 3.91
N ASP A 129 -6.53 -28.37 3.42
CA ASP A 129 -7.81 -27.70 3.18
C ASP A 129 -8.56 -27.39 4.48
N ASP A 130 -8.45 -28.26 5.49
CA ASP A 130 -8.98 -28.00 6.83
C ASP A 130 -8.34 -26.75 7.43
N VAL A 131 -7.01 -26.62 7.31
CA VAL A 131 -6.29 -25.43 7.77
C VAL A 131 -6.74 -24.17 7.03
N ARG A 132 -6.82 -24.24 5.69
CA ARG A 132 -7.30 -23.11 4.86
C ARG A 132 -8.71 -22.68 5.26
N THR A 133 -9.60 -23.65 5.45
CA THR A 133 -11.00 -23.41 5.82
C THR A 133 -11.12 -22.84 7.24
N ALA A 134 -10.35 -23.37 8.20
CA ALA A 134 -10.32 -22.86 9.57
C ALA A 134 -9.84 -21.39 9.61
N ILE A 135 -8.75 -21.06 8.92
CA ILE A 135 -8.25 -19.69 8.81
C ILE A 135 -9.29 -18.78 8.16
N SER A 136 -9.92 -19.22 7.06
CA SER A 136 -10.96 -18.44 6.37
C SER A 136 -12.20 -18.20 7.23
N ASN A 137 -12.56 -19.14 8.09
CA ASN A 137 -13.73 -19.04 8.98
C ASN A 137 -13.43 -18.23 10.25
N ALA A 138 -12.17 -18.13 10.64
CA ALA A 138 -11.73 -17.34 11.79
C ALA A 138 -11.67 -15.84 11.49
N ASN A 139 -11.43 -15.47 10.23
CA ASN A 139 -11.27 -14.08 9.81
C ASN A 139 -12.55 -13.56 9.12
N VAL A 140 -13.64 -13.41 9.88
CA VAL A 140 -14.95 -13.05 9.32
C VAL A 140 -15.58 -11.89 10.08
N ARG A 141 -15.71 -10.74 9.41
CA ARG A 141 -16.50 -9.60 9.91
C ARG A 141 -17.97 -9.78 9.55
N LYS A 142 -18.83 -10.12 10.52
CA LYS A 142 -20.28 -10.26 10.31
C LYS A 142 -21.08 -9.21 11.09
N PRO A 143 -22.22 -8.72 10.56
CA PRO A 143 -23.12 -7.88 11.33
C PRO A 143 -23.65 -8.65 12.53
N GLN A 144 -23.53 -8.08 13.72
CA GLN A 144 -23.88 -8.75 14.97
C GLN A 144 -25.24 -8.32 15.51
N GLY A 145 -25.81 -7.26 14.93
CA GLY A 145 -27.07 -6.68 15.39
C GLY A 145 -26.91 -5.88 16.70
N ALA A 146 -28.05 -5.64 17.33
CA ALA A 146 -28.14 -4.90 18.58
C ALA A 146 -29.23 -5.55 19.45
N LEU A 147 -29.07 -5.42 20.77
CA LEU A 147 -30.12 -5.67 21.75
C LEU A 147 -30.79 -4.34 22.08
N GLU A 148 -32.11 -4.32 22.14
CA GLU A 148 -32.87 -3.09 22.40
C GLU A 148 -33.88 -3.32 23.52
N ASP A 149 -34.00 -2.33 24.41
CA ASP A 149 -35.19 -2.10 25.22
C ASP A 149 -35.82 -0.75 24.84
N GLY A 150 -36.99 -0.42 25.40
CA GLY A 150 -37.74 0.81 25.06
C GLY A 150 -36.98 2.14 25.30
N THR A 151 -35.80 2.10 25.91
CA THR A 151 -34.97 3.25 26.28
C THR A 151 -33.49 3.10 25.91
N HIS A 152 -33.00 1.89 25.64
CA HIS A 152 -31.59 1.62 25.37
C HIS A 152 -31.41 0.73 24.14
N ARG A 153 -30.32 0.99 23.42
CA ARG A 153 -29.86 0.17 22.31
C ARG A 153 -28.39 -0.19 22.53
N TRP A 154 -28.09 -1.47 22.68
CA TRP A 154 -26.74 -1.99 22.84
C TRP A 154 -26.29 -2.68 21.56
N GLN A 155 -25.26 -2.12 20.92
CA GLN A 155 -24.60 -2.78 19.78
C GLN A 155 -23.84 -4.01 20.28
N ILE A 156 -24.07 -5.17 19.64
CA ILE A 156 -23.28 -6.36 19.94
C ILE A 156 -21.92 -6.23 19.25
N GLN A 157 -20.84 -6.47 20.00
CA GLN A 157 -19.47 -6.54 19.50
C GLN A 157 -18.80 -7.83 19.97
N THR A 158 -17.98 -8.42 19.11
CA THR A 158 -17.08 -9.54 19.40
C THR A 158 -15.70 -9.23 18.82
N ASN A 159 -14.74 -10.11 19.10
CA ASN A 159 -13.36 -10.05 18.62
C ASN A 159 -13.17 -10.74 17.24
N ASP A 160 -13.93 -10.32 16.24
CA ASP A 160 -14.11 -11.04 14.96
C ASP A 160 -12.90 -11.09 14.01
N GLU A 161 -11.82 -10.35 14.28
CA GLU A 161 -10.68 -10.27 13.37
C GLU A 161 -9.38 -10.58 14.10
N LEU A 162 -8.70 -11.63 13.63
CA LEU A 162 -7.35 -11.97 14.05
C LEU A 162 -6.36 -11.16 13.21
N LYS A 163 -5.55 -10.33 13.86
CA LYS A 163 -4.60 -9.41 13.21
C LYS A 163 -3.15 -9.82 13.39
N THR A 164 -2.83 -10.41 14.54
CA THR A 164 -1.46 -10.77 14.90
C THR A 164 -1.25 -12.27 14.87
N ALA A 165 -0.01 -12.72 14.69
CA ALA A 165 0.35 -14.12 14.74
C ALA A 165 -0.05 -14.79 16.05
N ALA A 166 0.08 -14.06 17.18
CA ALA A 166 -0.33 -14.52 18.49
C ALA A 166 -1.83 -14.84 18.57
N GLU A 167 -2.66 -14.11 17.85
CA GLU A 167 -4.11 -14.35 17.78
C GLU A 167 -4.45 -15.58 16.91
N TYR A 168 -3.65 -15.86 15.88
CA TYR A 168 -3.83 -17.04 15.02
C TYR A 168 -3.31 -18.34 15.64
N GLN A 169 -2.26 -18.30 16.46
CA GLN A 169 -1.68 -19.50 17.09
C GLN A 169 -2.70 -20.40 17.84
N PRO A 170 -3.60 -19.86 18.69
CA PRO A 170 -4.56 -20.69 19.42
C PRO A 170 -5.76 -21.15 18.59
N LEU A 171 -5.86 -20.77 17.30
CA LEU A 171 -6.98 -21.10 16.42
C LEU A 171 -7.15 -22.62 16.32
N ILE A 172 -8.33 -23.12 16.65
CA ILE A 172 -8.67 -24.54 16.53
C ILE A 172 -8.93 -24.86 15.06
N ILE A 173 -8.19 -25.82 14.52
CA ILE A 173 -8.27 -26.22 13.11
C ILE A 173 -8.89 -27.60 12.93
N HIS A 174 -8.85 -28.45 13.95
CA HIS A 174 -9.36 -29.82 13.89
C HIS A 174 -9.62 -30.38 15.30
N TYR A 175 -10.42 -31.44 15.38
CA TYR A 175 -10.59 -32.24 16.58
C TYR A 175 -10.19 -33.69 16.29
N ASN A 176 -9.22 -34.22 17.04
CA ASN A 176 -8.76 -35.59 16.91
C ASN A 176 -8.97 -36.32 18.25
N ASN A 177 -9.78 -37.39 18.26
CA ASN A 177 -10.11 -38.17 19.46
C ASN A 177 -10.57 -37.33 20.68
N GLY A 178 -11.30 -36.25 20.44
CA GLY A 178 -11.79 -35.34 21.47
C GLY A 178 -10.78 -34.28 21.94
N GLY A 179 -9.53 -34.34 21.48
CA GLY A 179 -8.53 -33.28 21.67
C GLY A 179 -8.63 -32.23 20.56
N ALA A 180 -8.61 -30.95 20.93
CA ALA A 180 -8.53 -29.86 19.97
C ALA A 180 -7.09 -29.72 19.45
N VAL A 181 -6.93 -29.69 18.13
CA VAL A 181 -5.67 -29.37 17.46
C VAL A 181 -5.69 -27.90 17.08
N ARG A 182 -4.68 -27.15 17.52
CA ARG A 182 -4.53 -25.73 17.24
C ARG A 182 -3.57 -25.49 16.08
N LEU A 183 -3.67 -24.32 15.46
CA LEU A 183 -2.79 -23.94 14.36
C LEU A 183 -1.32 -23.97 14.77
N GLY A 184 -1.00 -23.48 15.98
CA GLY A 184 0.35 -23.52 16.52
C GLY A 184 0.93 -24.93 16.74
N ASP A 185 0.09 -25.96 16.84
CA ASP A 185 0.55 -27.35 17.01
C ASP A 185 1.12 -27.95 15.72
N VAL A 186 0.73 -27.37 14.57
CA VAL A 186 1.04 -27.92 13.23
C VAL A 186 1.65 -26.89 12.27
N ALA A 187 1.87 -25.65 12.72
CA ALA A 187 2.39 -24.58 11.89
C ALA A 187 3.21 -23.58 12.69
N THR A 188 4.22 -22.99 12.05
CA THR A 188 4.91 -21.80 12.55
C THR A 188 4.14 -20.57 12.09
N VAL A 189 3.60 -19.80 13.04
CA VAL A 189 2.82 -18.59 12.78
C VAL A 189 3.62 -17.37 13.22
N THR A 190 3.94 -16.47 12.29
CA THR A 190 4.78 -15.29 12.54
C THR A 190 4.20 -14.03 11.92
N ASP A 191 4.33 -12.90 12.63
CA ASP A 191 4.09 -11.59 12.06
C ASP A 191 5.16 -11.28 11.01
N SER A 192 4.74 -10.77 9.86
CA SER A 192 5.59 -10.55 8.70
C SER A 192 4.95 -9.51 7.77
N VAL A 193 5.33 -9.54 6.50
CA VAL A 193 4.79 -8.69 5.44
C VAL A 193 4.26 -9.54 4.28
N GLN A 194 3.37 -8.97 3.48
CA GLN A 194 2.74 -9.64 2.34
C GLN A 194 3.80 -10.18 1.35
N ASP A 195 4.73 -9.32 0.95
CA ASP A 195 5.89 -9.70 0.13
C ASP A 195 7.20 -9.39 0.84
N VAL A 196 7.95 -10.45 1.15
CA VAL A 196 9.26 -10.43 1.81
C VAL A 196 10.42 -10.16 0.85
N ARG A 197 10.15 -10.11 -0.47
CA ARG A 197 11.16 -9.82 -1.50
C ARG A 197 11.32 -8.33 -1.78
N ASN A 198 10.46 -7.50 -1.20
CA ASN A 198 10.59 -6.05 -1.26
C ASN A 198 11.51 -5.57 -0.14
N ALA A 199 12.54 -4.82 -0.52
CA ALA A 199 13.47 -4.23 0.42
C ALA A 199 13.78 -2.79 0.01
N GLY A 200 13.87 -1.90 1.00
CA GLY A 200 14.28 -0.52 0.86
C GLY A 200 15.28 -0.19 1.94
N MET A 201 16.28 0.61 1.59
CA MET A 201 17.33 1.02 2.50
C MET A 201 17.69 2.47 2.27
N THR A 202 18.02 3.17 3.35
CA THR A 202 18.65 4.49 3.33
C THR A 202 19.79 4.49 4.33
N ASN A 203 20.97 5.01 3.95
CA ASN A 203 22.15 5.05 4.83
C ASN A 203 22.44 3.71 5.55
N ALA A 204 22.34 2.59 4.80
CA ALA A 204 22.50 1.22 5.29
C ALA A 204 21.50 0.75 6.38
N LYS A 205 20.44 1.51 6.63
CA LYS A 205 19.30 1.12 7.48
C LYS A 205 18.10 0.72 6.63
N PRO A 206 17.33 -0.32 7.02
CA PRO A 206 16.04 -0.60 6.40
C PRO A 206 15.12 0.62 6.43
N ALA A 207 14.48 0.93 5.31
CA ALA A 207 13.70 2.14 5.14
C ALA A 207 12.49 1.96 4.22
N ILE A 208 11.42 2.69 4.52
CA ILE A 208 10.28 2.84 3.63
C ILE A 208 10.48 4.10 2.80
N LEU A 209 10.27 4.01 1.49
CA LEU A 209 10.47 5.11 0.55
C LEU A 209 9.11 5.64 0.09
N LEU A 210 8.92 6.95 0.17
CA LEU A 210 7.80 7.67 -0.43
C LEU A 210 8.32 8.38 -1.67
N MET A 211 8.03 7.83 -2.85
CA MET A 211 8.44 8.41 -4.13
C MET A 211 7.34 9.35 -4.61
N ILE A 212 7.62 10.65 -4.58
CA ILE A 212 6.65 11.70 -4.88
C ILE A 212 6.84 12.14 -6.33
N ARG A 213 5.77 12.09 -7.12
CA ARG A 213 5.71 12.57 -8.50
C ARG A 213 4.73 13.73 -8.60
N LYS A 214 5.03 14.68 -9.47
CA LYS A 214 4.20 15.86 -9.72
C LYS A 214 3.04 15.54 -10.66
N LEU A 215 2.03 16.40 -10.67
CA LEU A 215 1.05 16.44 -11.76
C LEU A 215 1.74 16.89 -13.08
N PRO A 216 1.26 16.44 -14.26
CA PRO A 216 1.85 16.80 -15.55
C PRO A 216 2.11 18.30 -15.73
N GLU A 217 1.15 19.14 -15.34
CA GLU A 217 1.22 20.61 -15.49
C GLU A 217 1.83 21.34 -14.28
N ALA A 218 2.19 20.63 -13.21
CA ALA A 218 2.68 21.27 -12.00
C ALA A 218 4.16 21.70 -12.11
N ASN A 219 4.48 22.85 -11.50
CA ASN A 219 5.83 23.36 -11.39
C ASN A 219 6.61 22.61 -10.30
N ILE A 220 7.81 22.10 -10.63
CA ILE A 220 8.62 21.28 -9.72
C ILE A 220 9.05 22.07 -8.48
N ILE A 221 9.54 23.30 -8.67
CA ILE A 221 10.05 24.13 -7.57
C ILE A 221 8.93 24.43 -6.57
N GLN A 222 7.79 24.91 -7.08
CA GLN A 222 6.63 25.24 -6.24
C GLN A 222 6.08 24.01 -5.50
N THR A 223 6.03 22.85 -6.16
CA THR A 223 5.55 21.61 -5.54
C THR A 223 6.50 21.16 -4.43
N VAL A 224 7.81 21.18 -4.67
CA VAL A 224 8.83 20.84 -3.66
C VAL A 224 8.75 21.78 -2.47
N ASP A 225 8.58 23.09 -2.70
CA ASP A 225 8.44 24.07 -1.62
C ASP A 225 7.18 23.83 -0.79
N SER A 226 6.07 23.48 -1.44
CA SER A 226 4.82 23.15 -0.77
C SER A 226 4.94 21.90 0.10
N ILE A 227 5.67 20.88 -0.39
CA ILE A 227 5.99 19.67 0.40
C ILE A 227 6.88 20.05 1.58
N ARG A 228 7.97 20.80 1.36
CA ARG A 228 8.88 21.24 2.43
C ARG A 228 8.19 22.06 3.50
N ALA A 229 7.26 22.93 3.12
CA ALA A 229 6.48 23.74 4.06
C ALA A 229 5.54 22.88 4.93
N LYS A 230 5.09 21.73 4.43
CA LYS A 230 4.24 20.78 5.16
C LYS A 230 5.00 19.75 5.98
N LEU A 231 6.30 19.54 5.70
CA LEU A 231 7.11 18.56 6.43
C LEU A 231 7.14 18.77 7.95
N PRO A 232 7.25 19.99 8.51
CA PRO A 232 7.24 20.18 9.96
C PRO A 232 5.92 19.71 10.61
N GLU A 233 4.78 20.05 10.00
CA GLU A 233 3.46 19.60 10.47
C GLU A 233 3.33 18.08 10.39
N LEU A 234 3.80 17.47 9.29
CA LEU A 234 3.86 16.01 9.16
C LEU A 234 4.72 15.40 10.27
N GLN A 235 5.91 15.93 10.53
CA GLN A 235 6.81 15.44 11.58
C GLN A 235 6.19 15.53 12.98
N GLU A 236 5.32 16.51 13.25
CA GLU A 236 4.59 16.60 14.51
C GLU A 236 3.48 15.53 14.65
N THR A 237 2.87 15.12 13.54
CA THR A 237 1.82 14.08 13.54
C THR A 237 2.38 12.65 13.58
N ILE A 238 3.65 12.48 13.21
CA ILE A 238 4.31 11.19 13.15
C ILE A 238 4.75 10.78 14.57
N PRO A 239 4.60 9.49 14.96
CA PRO A 239 5.16 8.99 16.21
C PRO A 239 6.65 9.33 16.35
N ALA A 240 7.07 9.82 17.52
CA ALA A 240 8.43 10.30 17.77
C ALA A 240 9.56 9.29 17.48
N ALA A 241 9.24 8.00 17.42
CA ALA A 241 10.20 6.94 17.09
C ALA A 241 10.37 6.70 15.58
N ILE A 242 9.63 7.41 14.72
CA ILE A 242 9.73 7.34 13.27
C ILE A 242 10.43 8.60 12.78
N ASP A 243 11.54 8.42 12.08
CA ASP A 243 12.32 9.50 11.49
C ASP A 243 11.96 9.66 10.01
N LEU A 244 11.46 10.84 9.64
CA LEU A 244 11.11 11.23 8.27
C LEU A 244 12.17 12.17 7.71
N GLN A 245 12.87 11.72 6.67
CA GLN A 245 13.94 12.47 6.01
C GLN A 245 13.71 12.65 4.52
N ILE A 246 14.31 13.70 3.95
CA ILE A 246 14.40 13.88 2.49
C ILE A 246 15.65 13.14 2.00
N ALA A 247 15.46 12.05 1.25
CA ALA A 247 16.57 11.30 0.65
C ALA A 247 16.98 11.87 -0.71
N GLN A 248 16.04 12.44 -1.46
CA GLN A 248 16.31 13.06 -2.76
C GLN A 248 15.41 14.27 -2.99
N ASP A 249 15.98 15.35 -3.53
CA ASP A 249 15.27 16.55 -3.98
C ASP A 249 15.85 17.01 -5.33
N ARG A 250 15.00 17.16 -6.35
CA ARG A 250 15.42 17.59 -7.69
C ARG A 250 15.45 19.11 -7.88
N SER A 251 14.88 19.88 -6.95
CA SER A 251 14.79 21.34 -7.08
C SER A 251 16.13 22.09 -7.09
N PRO A 252 17.20 21.68 -6.37
CA PRO A 252 18.43 22.49 -6.31
C PRO A 252 19.09 22.70 -7.68
N THR A 253 19.18 21.65 -8.51
CA THR A 253 19.76 21.75 -9.86
C THR A 253 18.92 22.64 -10.76
N ILE A 254 17.59 22.56 -10.66
CA ILE A 254 16.67 23.38 -11.46
C ILE A 254 16.80 24.85 -11.07
N ARG A 255 16.88 25.14 -9.76
CA ARG A 255 17.09 26.50 -9.24
C ARG A 255 18.41 27.09 -9.72
N ALA A 256 19.49 26.32 -9.67
CA ALA A 256 20.80 26.76 -10.14
C ALA A 256 20.79 27.13 -11.63
N SER A 257 20.16 26.31 -12.48
CA SER A 257 20.03 26.62 -13.91
C SER A 257 19.16 27.85 -14.18
N LEU A 258 18.11 28.08 -13.39
CA LEU A 258 17.30 29.28 -13.52
C LEU A 258 18.11 30.54 -13.16
N GLU A 259 18.84 30.50 -12.05
CA GLU A 259 19.69 31.60 -11.60
C GLU A 259 20.78 31.93 -12.64
N GLU A 260 21.39 30.93 -13.27
CA GLU A 260 22.38 31.12 -14.34
C GLU A 260 21.79 31.83 -15.57
N VAL A 261 20.56 31.46 -15.97
CA VAL A 261 19.85 32.13 -17.08
C VAL A 261 19.51 33.57 -16.72
N GLU A 262 19.04 33.81 -15.49
CA GLU A 262 18.75 35.16 -14.99
C GLU A 262 20.01 36.05 -14.99
N GLN A 263 21.15 35.51 -14.55
CA GLN A 263 22.45 36.21 -14.61
C GLN A 263 22.86 36.50 -16.05
N THR A 264 22.70 35.53 -16.96
CA THR A 264 23.04 35.69 -18.39
C THR A 264 22.16 36.72 -19.09
N LEU A 265 20.91 36.91 -18.67
CA LEU A 265 20.01 37.93 -19.23
C LEU A 265 20.32 39.36 -18.73
N ILE A 266 21.03 39.50 -17.61
CA ILE A 266 21.41 40.80 -17.03
C ILE A 266 22.74 41.30 -17.60
N ILE A 267 23.61 40.40 -18.06
CA ILE A 267 24.93 40.68 -18.64
C ILE A 267 24.82 40.86 -20.16
#